data_AF-X0TPV9-F1
#
_entry.id   AF-X0TPV9-F1
#
_cell.length_a   1.000
_cell.length_b   1.000
_cell.length_c   1.000
_cell.angle_alpha   90.00
_cell.angle_beta   90.00
_cell.angle_gamma   90.00
#
_symmetry.space_group_name_H-M   'P 1'
#
loop_
_entity.id
_entity.type
_entity.pdbx_description
1 polymer ?
#
loop_
_entity_poly.entity_id
_entity_poly.type
_entity_poly.pdbx_seq_one_letter_code
_entity_poly.pdbx_strand_id
1 'polypeptide(L)'
;VFLTDGPTRKLQAGNRQILLKRTTPRNMGTAGRISGTVIQALRWLGQQHVDDQVTSILKKRLDAKDKAQLLKDIRYAPIWIAQIIRTVAGKEQI
;
A
#
# COMPACT_ATOMS: atom_id res chain seq x y z
N VAL A 1 -6.12 -8.54 10.49
CA VAL A 1 -6.68 -9.25 9.30
C VAL A 1 -5.66 -9.18 8.19
N PHE A 2 -5.44 -10.26 7.44
CA PHE A 2 -4.53 -10.31 6.29
C PHE A 2 -5.33 -10.54 5.01
N LEU A 3 -4.85 -10.04 3.88
CA LEU A 3 -5.54 -10.19 2.60
C LEU A 3 -5.00 -11.40 1.82
N THR A 4 -5.89 -12.08 1.09
CA THR A 4 -5.57 -13.17 0.15
C THR A 4 -6.46 -13.06 -1.08
N ASP A 5 -6.01 -13.49 -2.25
CA ASP A 5 -6.85 -13.68 -3.44
C ASP A 5 -7.53 -15.07 -3.47
N GLY A 6 -7.17 -15.96 -2.54
CA GLY A 6 -7.83 -17.24 -2.29
C GLY A 6 -9.09 -17.14 -1.40
N PRO A 7 -9.67 -18.28 -1.00
CA PRO A 7 -10.83 -18.32 -0.12
C PRO A 7 -10.57 -17.70 1.26
N THR A 8 -11.57 -17.00 1.80
CA THR A 8 -11.53 -16.50 3.18
C THR A 8 -11.42 -17.68 4.14
N ARG A 9 -10.44 -17.65 5.05
CA ARG A 9 -10.23 -18.70 6.05
C ARG A 9 -9.54 -18.18 7.29
N LYS A 10 -9.77 -18.85 8.41
CA LYS A 10 -9.05 -18.65 9.67
C LYS A 10 -7.91 -19.66 9.73
N LEU A 11 -6.75 -19.20 10.18
CA LEU A 11 -5.54 -20.00 10.36
C LEU A 11 -5.05 -19.87 11.79
N GLN A 12 -4.58 -20.97 12.37
CA GLN A 12 -3.88 -20.94 13.65
C GLN A 12 -2.37 -20.87 13.37
N ALA A 13 -1.69 -19.87 13.94
CA ALA A 13 -0.25 -19.70 13.87
C ALA A 13 0.29 -19.58 15.30
N GLY A 14 0.75 -20.69 15.87
CA GLY A 14 1.06 -20.79 17.30
C GLY A 14 -0.16 -20.42 18.14
N ASN A 15 -0.01 -19.44 19.04
CA ASN A 15 -1.08 -18.99 19.93
C ASN A 15 -1.95 -17.87 19.31
N ARG A 16 -1.79 -17.56 18.02
CA ARG A 16 -2.53 -16.48 17.34
C ARG A 16 -3.43 -17.02 16.24
N GLN A 17 -4.63 -16.47 16.17
CA GLN A 17 -5.54 -16.72 15.05
C GLN A 17 -5.39 -15.62 13.99
N ILE A 18 -5.14 -16.03 12.75
CA ILE A 18 -4.98 -15.16 11.59
C ILE A 18 -6.23 -15.31 10.70
N LEU A 19 -6.95 -14.20 10.48
CA LEU A 19 -7.99 -14.14 9.45
C LEU A 19 -7.37 -13.76 8.11
N LEU A 20 -7.42 -14.69 7.15
CA LEU A 20 -7.21 -14.40 5.74
C LEU A 20 -8.55 -13.98 5.12
N LYS A 21 -8.69 -12.70 4.77
CA LYS A 21 -9.86 -12.12 4.13
C LYS A 21 -9.65 -12.06 2.62
N ARG A 22 -10.58 -12.64 1.86
CA ARG A 22 -10.53 -12.61 0.40
C ARG A 22 -10.53 -11.17 -0.14
N THR A 23 -9.70 -10.93 -1.14
CA THR A 23 -9.62 -9.73 -1.97
C THR A 23 -9.44 -10.12 -3.44
N THR A 24 -9.23 -9.16 -4.33
CA THR A 24 -9.01 -9.40 -5.76
C THR A 24 -7.52 -9.60 -6.07
N PRO A 25 -7.17 -10.37 -7.12
CA PRO A 25 -5.77 -10.51 -7.57
C PRO A 25 -5.09 -9.16 -7.81
N ARG A 26 -5.83 -8.16 -8.30
CA ARG A 26 -5.33 -6.79 -8.47
C ARG A 26 -4.84 -6.18 -7.15
N ASN A 27 -5.55 -6.38 -6.04
CA ASN A 27 -5.14 -5.89 -4.73
C ASN A 27 -3.95 -6.67 -4.15
N MET A 28 -3.78 -7.94 -4.55
CA MET A 28 -2.60 -8.75 -4.22
C MET A 28 -1.41 -8.48 -5.13
N GLY A 29 -1.59 -7.70 -6.21
CA GLY A 29 -0.57 -7.40 -7.21
C GLY A 29 0.65 -6.64 -6.70
N THR A 30 0.71 -6.28 -5.42
CA THR A 30 1.87 -5.67 -4.72
C THR A 30 2.26 -6.42 -3.44
N ALA A 31 1.73 -7.63 -3.23
CA ALA A 31 2.05 -8.46 -2.07
C ALA A 31 3.57 -8.69 -1.97
N GLY A 32 4.10 -8.62 -0.75
CA GLY A 32 5.53 -8.77 -0.47
C GLY A 32 6.42 -7.58 -0.89
N ARG A 33 5.85 -6.51 -1.47
CA ARG A 33 6.58 -5.29 -1.85
C ARG A 33 6.19 -4.11 -0.98
N ILE A 34 7.10 -3.14 -0.84
CA ILE A 34 6.86 -1.89 -0.09
C ILE A 34 5.62 -1.15 -0.59
N SER A 35 5.35 -1.20 -1.90
CA SER A 35 4.15 -0.63 -2.52
C SER A 35 2.86 -1.15 -1.90
N GLY A 36 2.78 -2.44 -1.59
CA GLY A 36 1.60 -3.03 -0.97
C GLY A 36 1.38 -2.47 0.42
N THR A 37 2.45 -2.35 1.21
CA THR A 37 2.40 -1.76 2.55
C THR A 37 1.93 -0.31 2.50
N VAL A 38 2.52 0.52 1.64
CA VAL A 38 2.17 1.94 1.51
C VAL A 38 0.73 2.11 1.04
N ILE A 39 0.31 1.39 -0.01
CA ILE A 39 -1.06 1.47 -0.55
C ILE A 39 -2.07 1.07 0.51
N GLN A 40 -1.82 -0.01 1.28
CA GLN A 40 -2.76 -0.45 2.30
C GLN A 40 -2.77 0.47 3.52
N ALA A 41 -1.63 1.02 3.94
CA ALA A 41 -1.56 2.01 5.01
C ALA A 41 -2.37 3.26 4.66
N LEU A 42 -2.21 3.79 3.45
CA LEU A 42 -2.99 4.93 2.98
C LEU A 42 -4.48 4.60 2.89
N ARG A 43 -4.86 3.43 2.37
CA ARG A 43 -6.28 2.98 2.37
C ARG A 43 -6.88 2.92 3.77
N TRP A 44 -6.09 2.48 4.75
CA TRP A 44 -6.52 2.38 6.14
C TRP A 44 -6.71 3.76 6.78
N LEU A 45 -5.79 4.70 6.53
CA LEU A 45 -5.94 6.10 6.96
C LEU A 45 -7.15 6.78 6.29
N GLY A 46 -7.34 6.53 5.00
CA GLY A 46 -8.36 7.19 4.19
C GLY A 46 -7.93 8.59 3.76
N GLN A 47 -8.45 9.04 2.60
CA GLN A 47 -7.99 10.26 1.92
C GLN A 47 -8.06 11.52 2.80
N GLN A 48 -9.08 11.65 3.65
CA GLN A 48 -9.27 12.81 4.52
C GLN A 48 -8.24 12.93 5.65
N HIS A 49 -7.48 11.86 5.93
CA HIS A 49 -6.48 11.82 6.99
C HIS A 49 -5.05 11.73 6.43
N VAL A 50 -4.87 11.93 5.12
CA VAL A 50 -3.54 12.00 4.51
C VAL A 50 -3.20 13.45 4.25
N ASP A 51 -2.40 14.01 5.16
CA ASP A 51 -1.91 15.38 5.12
C ASP A 51 -0.43 15.46 4.73
N ASP A 52 0.12 16.68 4.83
CA ASP A 52 1.53 16.94 4.54
C ASP A 52 2.48 16.23 5.50
N GLN A 53 2.05 15.98 6.74
CA GLN A 53 2.86 15.23 7.71
C GLN A 53 3.00 13.77 7.27
N VAL A 54 1.91 13.12 6.85
CA VAL A 54 1.94 11.76 6.30
C VAL A 54 2.85 11.71 5.07
N THR A 55 2.72 12.67 4.16
CA THR A 55 3.55 12.74 2.95
C THR A 55 5.03 12.97 3.27
N SER A 56 5.34 13.82 4.26
CA SER A 56 6.70 14.07 4.74
C SER A 56 7.34 12.82 5.36
N ILE A 57 6.58 12.06 6.15
CA ILE A 57 7.04 10.79 6.72
C ILE A 57 7.40 9.80 5.60
N LEU A 58 6.55 9.66 4.58
CA LEU A 58 6.82 8.78 3.44
C LEU A 58 8.07 9.23 2.68
N LYS A 59 8.22 10.53 2.41
CA LYS A 59 9.40 11.07 1.72
C LYS A 59 10.71 10.80 2.46
N LYS A 60 10.69 10.87 3.80
CA LYS A 60 11.86 10.63 4.66
C LYS A 60 12.19 9.16 4.86
N ARG A 61 11.17 8.29 5.00
CA ARG A 61 11.37 6.86 5.30
C ARG A 61 11.70 6.03 4.07
N LEU A 62 11.23 6.44 2.89
CA LEU A 62 11.42 5.68 1.65
C LEU A 62 12.66 6.16 0.92
N ASP A 63 13.55 5.22 0.62
CA ASP A 63 14.74 5.49 -0.17
C ASP A 63 14.41 5.64 -1.68
N ALA A 64 15.43 5.85 -2.51
CA ALA A 64 15.25 5.98 -3.96
C ALA A 64 14.72 4.70 -4.62
N LYS A 65 15.13 3.52 -4.12
CA LYS A 65 14.70 2.22 -4.66
C LYS A 65 13.23 1.97 -4.34
N ASP A 66 12.79 2.30 -3.13
CA ASP A 66 11.40 2.22 -2.70
C ASP A 66 10.51 3.16 -3.53
N LYS A 67 10.95 4.41 -3.73
CA LYS A 67 10.23 5.39 -4.57
C LYS A 67 10.10 4.90 -6.01
N ALA A 68 11.15 4.31 -6.56
CA ALA A 68 11.11 3.70 -7.89
C ALA A 68 10.15 2.51 -7.95
N GLN A 69 10.13 1.65 -6.91
CA GLN A 69 9.20 0.52 -6.81
C GLN A 69 7.74 1.00 -6.74
N LEU A 70 7.46 2.05 -5.97
CA LEU A 70 6.12 2.66 -5.89
C LEU A 70 5.63 3.14 -7.26
N LEU A 71 6.50 3.80 -8.03
CA LEU A 71 6.13 4.28 -9.37
C LEU A 71 5.86 3.13 -10.34
N LYS A 72 6.62 2.02 -10.29
CA LYS A 72 6.36 0.83 -11.11
C LYS A 72 5.00 0.19 -10.79
N ASP A 73 4.63 0.21 -9.52
CA ASP A 73 3.41 -0.42 -9.01
C ASP A 73 2.20 0.51 -8.97
N ILE A 74 2.34 1.75 -9.43
CA ILE A 74 1.30 2.79 -9.31
C ILE A 74 -0.05 2.36 -9.93
N ARG A 75 -0.02 1.48 -10.94
CA ARG A 75 -1.21 0.89 -11.58
C ARG A 75 -2.10 0.07 -10.64
N TYR A 76 -1.60 -0.35 -9.49
CA TYR A 76 -2.36 -1.10 -8.47
C TYR A 76 -3.03 -0.18 -7.45
N ALA A 77 -2.64 1.09 -7.40
CA ALA A 77 -3.20 2.07 -6.48
C ALA A 77 -4.53 2.67 -7.00
N PRO A 78 -5.46 3.02 -6.11
CA PRO A 78 -6.52 4.00 -6.41
C PRO A 78 -5.93 5.33 -6.87
N ILE A 79 -6.71 6.11 -7.64
CA ILE A 79 -6.25 7.37 -8.26
C ILE A 79 -5.65 8.34 -7.24
N TRP A 80 -6.32 8.56 -6.10
CA TRP A 80 -5.84 9.49 -5.08
C TRP A 80 -4.54 9.02 -4.39
N ILE A 81 -4.36 7.71 -4.21
CA ILE A 81 -3.09 7.15 -3.71
C ILE A 81 -2.00 7.28 -4.75
N ALA A 82 -2.31 7.10 -6.03
CA ALA A 82 -1.36 7.30 -7.12
C ALA A 82 -0.85 8.74 -7.17
N GLN A 83 -1.68 9.74 -6.87
CA GLN A 83 -1.25 11.13 -6.74
C GLN A 83 -0.23 11.31 -5.60
N ILE A 84 -0.53 10.77 -4.41
CA ILE A 84 0.41 10.80 -3.27
C ILE A 84 1.73 10.12 -3.62
N ILE A 85 1.70 8.97 -4.29
CA ILE A 85 2.90 8.26 -4.73
C ILE A 85 3.77 9.13 -5.64
N ARG A 86 3.16 9.85 -6.60
CA ARG A 86 3.87 10.78 -7.49
C ARG A 86 4.54 11.91 -6.72
N THR A 87 3.82 12.52 -5.77
CA THR A 87 4.34 13.57 -4.89
C THR A 87 5.49 13.07 -4.01
N VAL A 88 5.39 11.87 -3.45
CA VAL A 88 6.45 11.25 -2.61
C VAL A 88 7.70 10.91 -3.45
N ALA A 89 7.50 10.47 -4.69
CA ALA A 89 8.58 10.14 -5.61
C ALA A 89 9.21 11.35 -6.32
N GLY A 90 8.69 12.57 -6.10
CA GLY A 90 9.22 13.80 -6.70
C GLY A 90 8.92 13.94 -8.20
N LYS A 91 7.89 13.25 -8.71
CA LYS A 91 7.37 13.48 -10.07
C LYS A 91 6.11 14.32 -9.96
N GLU A 92 6.22 15.64 -10.13
CA GLU A 92 5.04 16.50 -10.31
C GLU A 92 4.31 16.14 -11.61
N GLN A 93 2.98 16.28 -11.59
CA GLN A 93 2.17 16.14 -12.79
C GLN A 93 2.44 17.35 -13.69
N ILE A 94 2.99 17.10 -14.88
CA ILE A 94 2.80 17.97 -16.05
C ILE A 94 1.40 17.72 -16.56
#